data_AF-A0A7Y6MHR0-F1
#
_entry.id   AF-A0A7Y6MHR0-F1
#
_cell.length_a   1.000
_cell.length_b   1.000
_cell.length_c   1.000
_cell.angle_alpha   90.00
_cell.angle_beta   90.00
_cell.angle_gamma   90.00
#
_symmetry.space_group_name_H-M   'P 1'
#
loop_
_entity.id
_entity.type
_entity.pdbx_description
1 polymer ?
#
loop_
_entity_poly.entity_id
_entity_poly.type
_entity_poly.pdbx_seq_one_letter_code
_entity_poly.pdbx_strand_id
1 'polypeptide(L)'
;MSTSGSSTPNHQDQEPRGTRARLAAYQAAPDTARRGMWAISYGHPAELTTACRPTVLSRVVDVPAWHQVHRGACLGCDWEGPEHRRNNDATEDAHDHAWPSWRTLPVVNPPAAAADYSKVLMGRWNAQVAQSYPAGWFEQGGPILIRRPDGYNTRHRPGGAPGGGYELVIQQPETREQAEQPPLFD
;
A
#
# COMPACT_ATOMS: atom_id res chain seq x y z
N MET A 1 3.78 -49.13 -12.54
CA MET A 1 2.96 -48.63 -11.41
C MET A 1 3.16 -47.13 -11.36
N SER A 2 2.27 -46.37 -11.98
CA SER A 2 2.35 -44.90 -12.04
C SER A 2 1.30 -44.34 -11.09
N THR A 3 1.72 -43.76 -9.97
CA THR A 3 0.84 -43.03 -9.07
C THR A 3 0.71 -41.61 -9.57
N SER A 4 -0.41 -41.32 -10.25
CA SER A 4 -0.86 -39.96 -10.53
C SER A 4 -1.20 -39.28 -9.21
N GLY A 5 -0.39 -38.32 -8.78
CA GLY A 5 -0.72 -37.43 -7.68
C GLY A 5 -1.74 -36.40 -8.16
N SER A 6 -3.02 -36.60 -7.84
CA SER A 6 -4.04 -35.56 -7.95
C SER A 6 -3.76 -34.48 -6.91
N SER A 7 -3.10 -33.40 -7.32
CA SER A 7 -3.08 -32.16 -6.54
C SER A 7 -4.48 -31.55 -6.56
N THR A 8 -5.16 -31.57 -5.41
CA THR A 8 -6.40 -30.81 -5.20
C THR A 8 -6.13 -29.34 -5.54
N PRO A 9 -6.94 -28.68 -6.39
CA PRO A 9 -6.75 -27.27 -6.68
C PRO A 9 -6.84 -26.47 -5.38
N ASN A 10 -5.85 -25.61 -5.12
CA ASN A 10 -5.87 -24.75 -3.96
C ASN A 10 -7.11 -23.86 -4.05
N HIS A 11 -7.94 -23.83 -3.01
CA HIS A 11 -9.22 -23.10 -3.00
C HIS A 11 -9.06 -21.59 -3.28
N GLN A 12 -7.82 -21.09 -3.14
CA GLN A 12 -7.38 -19.72 -3.44
C GLN A 12 -7.29 -19.43 -4.96
N ASP A 13 -7.13 -20.44 -5.81
CA ASP A 13 -6.95 -20.27 -7.27
C ASP A 13 -8.29 -20.16 -8.03
N GLN A 14 -9.42 -20.34 -7.34
CA GLN A 14 -10.77 -20.28 -7.92
C GLN A 14 -11.50 -18.97 -7.62
N GLU A 15 -10.95 -18.11 -6.77
CA GLU A 15 -11.57 -16.82 -6.49
C GLU A 15 -11.33 -15.85 -7.65
N PRO A 16 -12.36 -15.09 -8.07
CA PRO A 16 -12.20 -14.09 -9.11
C PRO A 16 -11.17 -13.05 -8.66
N ARG A 17 -10.13 -12.83 -9.48
CA ARG A 17 -9.05 -11.88 -9.23
C ARG A 17 -9.31 -10.53 -9.89
N GLY A 18 -8.61 -9.51 -9.41
CA GLY A 18 -8.70 -8.14 -9.89
C GLY A 18 -9.71 -7.33 -9.08
N THR A 19 -9.36 -6.07 -8.79
CA THR A 19 -10.17 -5.22 -7.90
C THR A 19 -11.63 -5.12 -8.32
N ARG A 20 -11.90 -5.06 -9.63
CA ARG A 20 -13.27 -5.05 -10.16
C ARG A 20 -14.06 -6.27 -9.73
N ALA A 21 -13.49 -7.46 -9.90
CA ALA A 21 -14.18 -8.70 -9.59
C ALA A 21 -14.33 -8.90 -8.07
N ARG A 22 -13.33 -8.49 -7.28
CA ARG A 22 -13.39 -8.47 -5.82
C ARG A 22 -14.51 -7.57 -5.30
N LEU A 23 -14.61 -6.34 -5.81
CA LEU A 23 -15.66 -5.39 -5.44
C LEU A 23 -17.06 -5.94 -5.78
N ALA A 24 -17.24 -6.48 -6.98
CA ALA A 24 -18.51 -7.07 -7.39
C ALA A 24 -18.92 -8.25 -6.48
N ALA A 25 -17.98 -9.15 -6.16
CA ALA A 25 -18.23 -10.26 -5.25
C ALA A 25 -18.57 -9.78 -3.84
N TYR A 26 -17.83 -8.81 -3.31
CA TYR A 26 -18.05 -8.25 -1.98
C TYR A 26 -19.42 -7.57 -1.85
N GLN A 27 -19.84 -6.82 -2.88
CA GLN A 27 -21.14 -6.15 -2.93
C GLN A 27 -22.30 -7.15 -2.97
N ALA A 28 -22.18 -8.22 -3.77
CA ALA A 28 -23.20 -9.25 -3.89
C ALA A 28 -23.31 -10.17 -2.66
N ALA A 29 -22.26 -10.26 -1.84
CA ALA A 29 -22.24 -11.12 -0.68
C ALA A 29 -23.08 -10.58 0.50
N PRO A 30 -23.74 -11.45 1.28
CA PRO A 30 -24.36 -11.07 2.54
C PRO A 30 -23.28 -10.70 3.59
N ASP A 31 -23.63 -9.88 4.57
CA ASP A 31 -22.70 -9.38 5.59
C ASP A 31 -21.96 -10.49 6.36
N THR A 32 -22.62 -11.64 6.56
CA THR A 32 -22.03 -12.81 7.22
C THR A 32 -20.91 -13.45 6.42
N ALA A 33 -20.92 -13.33 5.09
CA ALA A 33 -19.91 -13.90 4.20
C ALA A 33 -18.72 -12.95 3.93
N ARG A 34 -18.94 -11.63 4.06
CA ARG A 34 -17.93 -10.60 3.72
C ARG A 34 -16.63 -10.67 4.52
N ARG A 35 -16.65 -11.23 5.73
CA ARG A 35 -15.51 -11.20 6.67
C ARG A 35 -14.27 -11.94 6.15
N GLY A 36 -14.45 -13.06 5.45
CA GLY A 36 -13.34 -13.85 4.89
C GLY A 36 -12.96 -13.46 3.46
N MET A 37 -13.66 -12.48 2.87
CA MET A 37 -13.45 -12.09 1.48
C MET A 37 -12.37 -11.02 1.37
N TRP A 38 -11.65 -11.05 0.24
CA TRP A 38 -10.80 -9.94 -0.15
C TRP A 38 -11.66 -8.72 -0.48
N ALA A 39 -11.37 -7.61 0.20
CA ALA A 39 -12.00 -6.32 -0.03
C ALA A 39 -10.94 -5.22 -0.02
N ILE A 40 -11.26 -4.05 -0.58
CA ILE A 40 -10.35 -2.91 -0.49
C ILE A 40 -10.17 -2.53 0.98
N SER A 41 -8.92 -2.49 1.41
CA SER A 41 -8.53 -2.15 2.78
C SER A 41 -8.99 -0.74 3.10
N TYR A 42 -9.41 -0.53 4.35
CA TYR A 42 -9.92 0.74 4.82
C TYR A 42 -8.94 1.90 4.52
N GLY A 43 -9.45 2.99 3.95
CA GLY A 43 -8.68 4.18 3.60
C GLY A 43 -7.94 4.12 2.27
N HIS A 44 -7.90 2.97 1.58
CA HIS A 44 -7.30 2.86 0.24
C HIS A 44 -8.30 3.29 -0.86
N PRO A 45 -7.81 3.80 -2.02
CA PRO A 45 -8.68 4.19 -3.12
C PRO A 45 -9.48 3.02 -3.65
N ALA A 46 -10.75 3.27 -3.96
CA ALA A 46 -11.71 2.25 -4.40
C ALA A 46 -12.32 2.52 -5.78
N GLU A 47 -12.05 3.68 -6.36
CA GLU A 47 -12.57 4.05 -7.66
C GLU A 47 -11.78 3.36 -8.77
N LEU A 48 -12.49 2.59 -9.61
CA LEU A 48 -11.89 1.91 -10.75
C LEU A 48 -11.43 2.93 -11.79
N THR A 49 -10.29 2.66 -12.41
CA THR A 49 -9.67 3.55 -13.39
C THR A 49 -9.41 2.84 -14.71
N THR A 50 -9.06 3.59 -15.75
CA THR A 50 -8.59 3.03 -17.03
C THR A 50 -7.07 2.85 -17.07
N ALA A 51 -6.33 3.66 -16.32
CA ALA A 51 -4.89 3.52 -16.10
C ALA A 51 -4.61 2.68 -14.84
N CYS A 52 -3.42 2.08 -14.75
CA CYS A 52 -3.02 1.38 -13.53
C CYS A 52 -2.91 2.36 -12.35
N ARG A 53 -3.64 2.07 -11.27
CA ARG A 53 -3.59 2.82 -10.01
C ARG A 53 -3.49 1.85 -8.84
N PRO A 54 -2.67 2.15 -7.83
CA PRO A 54 -2.45 1.28 -6.69
C PRO A 54 -3.64 1.31 -5.74
N THR A 55 -3.98 0.15 -5.21
CA THR A 55 -4.82 -0.01 -4.02
C THR A 55 -4.33 -1.23 -3.23
N VAL A 56 -4.92 -1.48 -2.06
CA VAL A 56 -4.63 -2.67 -1.26
C VAL A 56 -5.91 -3.39 -0.94
N LEU A 57 -5.89 -4.70 -1.13
CA LEU A 57 -6.92 -5.60 -0.65
C LEU A 57 -6.52 -6.14 0.73
N SER A 58 -7.48 -6.33 1.62
CA SER A 58 -7.30 -7.09 2.85
C SER A 58 -8.40 -8.13 3.04
N ARG A 59 -8.11 -9.17 3.82
CA ARG A 59 -9.10 -10.13 4.33
C ARG A 59 -8.75 -10.54 5.75
N VAL A 60 -9.75 -10.90 6.54
CA VAL A 60 -9.54 -11.53 7.86
C VAL A 60 -9.26 -13.01 7.67
N VAL A 61 -8.20 -13.53 8.30
CA VAL A 61 -7.81 -14.95 8.18
C VAL A 61 -8.07 -15.76 9.44
N ASP A 62 -8.27 -15.12 10.59
CA ASP A 62 -8.63 -15.83 11.82
C ASP A 62 -9.54 -15.00 12.75
N VAL A 63 -10.26 -15.73 13.61
CA VAL A 63 -11.17 -15.21 14.63
C VAL A 63 -10.90 -16.00 15.91
N PRO A 64 -10.81 -15.36 17.09
CA PRO A 64 -11.13 -13.96 17.39
C PRO A 64 -9.94 -12.99 17.33
N ALA A 65 -8.77 -13.43 16.85
CA ALA A 65 -7.59 -12.56 16.78
C ALA A 65 -7.68 -11.47 15.69
N TRP A 66 -8.59 -11.64 14.72
CA TRP A 66 -8.85 -10.67 13.65
C TRP A 66 -7.61 -10.32 12.84
N HIS A 67 -6.67 -11.26 12.67
CA HIS A 67 -5.51 -11.02 11.83
C HIS A 67 -5.95 -10.79 10.39
N GLN A 68 -5.32 -9.80 9.77
CA GLN A 68 -5.53 -9.48 8.37
C GLN A 68 -4.29 -9.81 7.57
N VAL A 69 -4.52 -10.30 6.36
CA VAL A 69 -3.51 -10.39 5.32
C VAL A 69 -3.88 -9.45 4.19
N HIS A 70 -2.87 -9.02 3.44
CA HIS A 70 -2.96 -7.93 2.48
C HIS A 70 -2.42 -8.35 1.12
N ARG A 71 -2.93 -7.77 0.05
CA ARG A 71 -2.37 -7.89 -1.30
C ARG A 71 -2.34 -6.53 -1.96
N GLY A 72 -1.26 -6.22 -2.66
CA GLY A 72 -1.29 -5.11 -3.61
C GLY A 72 -2.28 -5.42 -4.71
N ALA A 73 -3.02 -4.42 -5.19
CA ALA A 73 -3.92 -4.61 -6.32
C ALA A 73 -3.94 -3.37 -7.21
N CYS A 74 -4.43 -3.58 -8.44
CA CYS A 74 -4.60 -2.53 -9.42
C CYS A 74 -6.07 -2.16 -9.57
N LEU A 75 -6.38 -0.86 -9.67
CA LEU A 75 -7.72 -0.37 -9.99
C LEU A 75 -8.00 -0.29 -11.50
N GLY A 76 -6.95 -0.43 -12.32
CA GLY A 76 -7.01 -0.31 -13.79
C GLY A 76 -6.99 -1.64 -14.56
N CYS A 77 -6.52 -2.71 -13.93
CA CYS A 77 -6.49 -4.06 -14.51
C CYS A 77 -6.64 -5.11 -13.42
N ASP A 78 -6.57 -6.39 -13.80
CA ASP A 78 -6.81 -7.51 -12.87
C ASP A 78 -5.57 -7.94 -12.06
N TRP A 79 -4.50 -7.15 -12.09
CA TRP A 79 -3.28 -7.45 -11.34
C TRP A 79 -3.53 -7.41 -9.82
N GLU A 80 -3.00 -8.43 -9.15
CA GLU A 80 -2.96 -8.58 -7.70
C GLU A 80 -1.61 -9.22 -7.30
N GLY A 81 -0.94 -8.63 -6.32
CA GLY A 81 0.32 -9.10 -5.76
C GLY A 81 0.18 -10.32 -4.84
N PRO A 82 1.32 -10.83 -4.31
CA PRO A 82 1.35 -11.88 -3.30
C PRO A 82 0.71 -11.42 -1.97
N GLU A 83 0.43 -12.40 -1.12
CA GLU A 83 -0.13 -12.17 0.21
C GLU A 83 0.94 -11.74 1.21
N HIS A 84 0.68 -10.65 1.94
CA HIS A 84 1.55 -10.07 2.96
C HIS A 84 0.86 -9.95 4.30
N ARG A 85 1.63 -10.09 5.38
CA ARG A 85 1.13 -9.77 6.73
C ARG A 85 1.03 -8.26 6.95
N ARG A 86 1.91 -7.46 6.34
CA ARG A 86 1.92 -6.01 6.51
C ARG A 86 1.30 -5.30 5.31
N ASN A 87 0.47 -4.31 5.59
CA ASN A 87 -0.15 -3.46 4.57
C ASN A 87 0.88 -2.68 3.72
N ASN A 88 2.00 -2.27 4.33
CA ASN A 88 3.05 -1.54 3.62
C ASN A 88 3.66 -2.38 2.47
N ASP A 89 3.99 -3.65 2.72
CA ASP A 89 4.57 -4.55 1.71
C ASP A 89 3.61 -4.69 0.50
N ALA A 90 2.31 -4.91 0.78
CA ALA A 90 1.26 -4.94 -0.23
C ALA A 90 1.09 -3.60 -1.00
N THR A 91 1.19 -2.47 -0.29
CA THR A 91 1.14 -1.15 -0.92
C THR A 91 2.31 -0.96 -1.87
N GLU A 92 3.51 -1.36 -1.49
CA GLU A 92 4.71 -1.23 -2.31
C GLU A 92 4.63 -2.07 -3.59
N ASP A 93 4.13 -3.32 -3.50
CA ASP A 93 3.87 -4.15 -4.68
C ASP A 93 2.88 -3.47 -5.65
N ALA A 94 1.81 -2.85 -5.11
CA ALA A 94 0.84 -2.12 -5.94
C ALA A 94 1.49 -0.94 -6.68
N HIS A 95 2.47 -0.29 -6.06
CA HIS A 95 3.23 0.79 -6.68
C HIS A 95 4.27 0.26 -7.67
N ASP A 96 4.92 -0.89 -7.42
CA ASP A 96 5.75 -1.56 -8.44
C ASP A 96 5.00 -1.76 -9.75
N HIS A 97 3.75 -2.21 -9.63
CA HIS A 97 2.89 -2.43 -10.77
C HIS A 97 2.45 -1.12 -11.44
N ALA A 98 1.93 -0.16 -10.66
CA ALA A 98 1.33 1.05 -11.21
C ALA A 98 2.35 2.13 -11.62
N TRP A 99 3.54 2.11 -11.01
CA TRP A 99 4.55 3.17 -11.10
C TRP A 99 6.00 2.62 -11.14
N PRO A 100 6.42 1.85 -12.16
CA PRO A 100 7.68 1.09 -12.09
C PRO A 100 8.96 1.86 -11.71
N SER A 101 9.03 3.18 -11.94
CA SER A 101 10.17 4.04 -11.58
C SER A 101 10.06 4.70 -10.21
N TRP A 102 9.02 4.43 -9.41
CA TRP A 102 8.77 5.19 -8.18
C TRP A 102 9.92 5.08 -7.19
N ARG A 103 10.58 3.91 -7.10
CA ARG A 103 11.69 3.68 -6.16
C ARG A 103 12.95 4.47 -6.47
N THR A 104 13.10 4.98 -7.69
CA THR A 104 14.26 5.80 -8.06
C THR A 104 14.04 7.28 -7.80
N LEU A 105 12.87 7.67 -7.28
CA LEU A 105 12.52 9.06 -7.06
C LEU A 105 13.20 9.63 -5.82
N PRO A 106 13.38 10.96 -5.75
CA PRO A 106 13.94 11.60 -4.58
C PRO A 106 13.07 11.39 -3.34
N VAL A 107 13.68 10.91 -2.26
CA VAL A 107 13.07 10.89 -0.93
C VAL A 107 13.18 12.28 -0.33
N VAL A 108 12.06 12.88 0.04
CA VAL A 108 12.00 14.23 0.60
C VAL A 108 11.66 14.19 2.09
N ASN A 109 12.05 15.24 2.81
CA ASN A 109 11.65 15.42 4.20
C ASN A 109 10.32 16.18 4.24
N PRO A 110 9.40 15.84 5.14
CA PRO A 110 8.23 16.66 5.38
C PRO A 110 8.68 18.02 5.96
N PRO A 111 7.86 19.08 5.84
CA PRO A 111 8.19 20.38 6.43
C PRO A 111 8.47 20.24 7.93
N ALA A 112 9.55 20.87 8.40
CA ALA A 112 9.91 20.86 9.81
C ALA A 112 8.88 21.66 10.62
N ALA A 113 8.38 21.04 11.69
CA ALA A 113 7.39 21.54 12.66
C ALA A 113 5.91 21.28 12.32
N ALA A 114 5.34 20.33 13.08
CA ALA A 114 3.92 20.05 13.17
C ALA A 114 3.05 21.20 13.73
N ALA A 115 3.68 22.30 14.17
CA ALA A 115 3.01 23.44 14.79
C ALA A 115 2.47 24.47 13.76
N ASP A 116 2.92 24.43 12.49
CA ASP A 116 2.45 25.37 11.47
C ASP A 116 2.25 24.68 10.10
N TYR A 117 1.35 23.70 10.07
CA TYR A 117 0.75 23.17 8.84
C TYR A 117 -0.16 24.19 8.14
N SER A 118 0.25 25.46 8.04
CA SER A 118 -0.50 26.42 7.23
C SER A 118 -0.56 25.93 5.78
N LYS A 119 -1.71 26.14 5.15
CA LYS A 119 -1.92 25.81 3.73
C LYS A 119 -0.85 26.44 2.83
N VAL A 120 -0.31 27.59 3.24
CA VAL A 120 0.76 28.31 2.54
C VAL A 120 2.09 27.54 2.61
N LEU A 121 2.50 27.07 3.79
CA LEU A 121 3.73 26.28 3.94
C LEU A 121 3.63 24.98 3.16
N MET A 122 2.50 24.26 3.27
CA MET A 122 2.26 23.04 2.50
C MET A 122 2.24 23.30 0.99
N GLY A 123 1.65 24.40 0.55
CA GLY A 123 1.65 24.80 -0.86
C GLY A 123 3.05 25.06 -1.40
N ARG A 124 3.90 25.78 -0.64
CA ARG A 124 5.29 26.04 -1.01
C ARG A 124 6.12 24.75 -1.06
N TRP A 125 5.97 23.89 -0.06
CA TRP A 125 6.66 22.61 -0.02
C TRP A 125 6.22 21.70 -1.17
N ASN A 126 4.91 21.58 -1.43
CA ASN A 126 4.39 20.82 -2.57
C ASN A 126 4.97 21.34 -3.90
N ALA A 127 5.04 22.66 -4.09
CA ALA A 127 5.62 23.27 -5.28
C ALA A 127 7.13 23.00 -5.43
N GLN A 128 7.87 22.93 -4.31
CA GLN A 128 9.28 22.56 -4.32
C GLN A 128 9.48 21.08 -4.64
N VAL A 129 8.67 20.20 -4.04
CA VAL A 129 8.72 18.76 -4.31
C VAL A 129 8.39 18.47 -5.78
N ALA A 130 7.36 19.11 -6.34
CA ALA A 130 6.95 18.95 -7.74
C ALA A 130 8.11 19.18 -8.74
N GLN A 131 9.03 20.10 -8.43
CA GLN A 131 10.20 20.36 -9.29
C GLN A 131 11.24 19.24 -9.29
N SER A 132 11.21 18.35 -8.30
CA SER A 132 12.16 17.23 -8.16
C SER A 132 11.61 15.91 -8.75
N TYR A 133 10.37 15.91 -9.22
CA TYR A 133 9.67 14.75 -9.75
C TYR A 133 9.42 14.91 -11.26
N PRO A 134 9.19 13.83 -12.02
CA PRO A 134 8.85 13.92 -13.43
C PRO A 134 7.65 14.86 -13.67
N ALA A 135 7.66 15.59 -14.80
CA ALA A 135 6.55 16.46 -15.14
C ALA A 135 5.24 15.67 -15.27
N GLY A 136 4.15 16.17 -14.69
CA GLY A 136 2.86 15.48 -14.71
C GLY A 136 2.75 14.29 -13.74
N TRP A 137 3.77 14.01 -12.93
CA TRP A 137 3.78 12.83 -12.03
C TRP A 137 2.63 12.86 -11.02
N PHE A 138 2.44 14.00 -10.37
CA PHE A 138 1.44 14.16 -9.31
C PHE A 138 0.02 14.37 -9.86
N GLU A 139 -0.13 15.00 -11.02
CA GLU A 139 -1.41 15.14 -11.73
C GLU A 139 -1.94 13.77 -12.16
N GLN A 140 -1.02 12.85 -12.45
CA GLN A 140 -1.33 11.45 -12.67
C GLN A 140 -1.43 10.67 -11.35
N GLY A 141 -1.42 11.28 -10.16
CA GLY A 141 -1.58 10.56 -8.89
C GLY A 141 -0.38 9.69 -8.47
N GLY A 142 0.81 10.03 -8.95
CA GLY A 142 2.05 9.37 -8.54
C GLY A 142 2.35 9.55 -7.05
N PRO A 143 3.05 8.59 -6.42
CA PRO A 143 3.41 8.68 -5.00
C PRO A 143 4.47 9.76 -4.75
N ILE A 144 4.54 10.21 -3.50
CA ILE A 144 5.66 10.96 -2.93
C ILE A 144 6.43 10.06 -1.96
N LEU A 145 7.76 10.12 -1.97
CA LEU A 145 8.60 9.38 -1.04
C LEU A 145 9.03 10.28 0.12
N ILE A 146 8.66 9.91 1.34
CA ILE A 146 8.90 10.70 2.53
C ILE A 146 9.81 9.96 3.49
N ARG A 147 10.77 10.69 4.07
CA ARG A 147 11.56 10.24 5.22
C ARG A 147 10.95 10.79 6.51
N ARG A 148 10.58 9.89 7.44
CA ARG A 148 10.17 10.26 8.81
C ARG A 148 11.32 9.96 9.78
N PRO A 149 11.91 10.98 10.42
CA PRO A 149 13.13 10.83 11.22
C PRO A 149 12.91 10.18 12.59
N ASP A 150 11.69 10.11 13.09
CA ASP A 150 11.37 9.69 14.46
C ASP A 150 11.02 8.20 14.59
N GLY A 151 10.98 7.45 13.48
CA GLY A 151 10.64 6.02 13.49
C GLY A 151 9.17 5.72 13.84
N TYR A 152 8.37 6.73 14.15
CA TYR A 152 6.94 6.64 14.39
C TYR A 152 6.16 6.93 13.10
N ASN A 153 4.91 6.47 13.02
CA ASN A 153 4.02 6.68 11.86
C ASN A 153 4.62 6.18 10.52
N THR A 154 5.10 4.95 10.52
CA THR A 154 5.77 4.30 9.38
C THR A 154 4.80 3.77 8.31
N ARG A 155 3.49 4.00 8.48
CA ARG A 155 2.47 3.56 7.54
C ARG A 155 2.47 4.43 6.30
N HIS A 156 2.38 3.79 5.14
CA HIS A 156 2.06 4.48 3.89
C HIS A 156 0.66 5.10 3.99
N ARG A 157 0.48 6.30 3.44
CA ARG A 157 -0.77 7.07 3.56
C ARG A 157 -1.38 7.34 2.18
N PRO A 158 -2.50 6.69 1.84
CA PRO A 158 -3.32 7.07 0.68
C PRO A 158 -3.72 8.55 0.74
N GLY A 159 -3.71 9.26 -0.39
CA GLY A 159 -4.05 10.69 -0.45
C GLY A 159 -3.00 11.63 0.12
N GLY A 160 -1.83 11.12 0.52
CA GLY A 160 -0.77 11.89 1.14
C GLY A 160 0.15 12.65 0.17
N ALA A 161 0.15 12.31 -1.12
CA ALA A 161 0.97 13.00 -2.12
C ALA A 161 0.26 14.25 -2.67
N PRO A 162 1.03 15.22 -3.23
CA PRO A 162 0.46 16.21 -4.14
C PRO A 162 -0.38 15.50 -5.22
N GLY A 163 -1.56 16.06 -5.53
CA GLY A 163 -2.48 15.46 -6.49
C GLY A 163 -3.25 14.23 -5.99
N GLY A 164 -3.14 13.88 -4.70
CA GLY A 164 -3.97 12.83 -4.08
C GLY A 164 -3.43 11.40 -4.21
N GLY A 165 -2.20 11.22 -4.68
CA GLY A 165 -1.48 9.94 -4.65
C GLY A 165 -1.06 9.51 -3.23
N TYR A 166 -0.23 8.47 -3.14
CA TYR A 166 0.25 7.95 -1.86
C TYR A 166 1.46 8.72 -1.31
N GLU A 167 1.48 8.98 0.00
CA GLU A 167 2.73 9.19 0.72
C GLU A 167 3.32 7.82 1.09
N LEU A 168 4.49 7.50 0.56
CA LEU A 168 5.24 6.29 0.86
C LEU A 168 6.38 6.62 1.82
N VAL A 169 6.38 6.02 3.01
CA VAL A 169 7.37 6.25 4.04
C VAL A 169 8.57 5.33 3.83
N ILE A 170 9.73 5.89 3.55
CA ILE A 170 10.97 5.14 3.39
C ILE A 170 11.72 5.14 4.72
N GLN A 171 11.80 3.97 5.36
CA GLN A 171 12.61 3.79 6.56
C GLN A 171 14.10 3.76 6.20
N GLN A 172 14.97 4.23 7.10
CA GLN A 172 16.38 3.88 7.00
C GLN A 172 16.54 2.40 7.36
N PRO A 173 17.49 1.67 6.74
CA PRO A 173 18.05 0.52 7.42
C PRO A 173 18.64 1.03 8.74
N GLU A 174 18.27 0.38 9.84
CA GLU A 174 18.86 0.64 11.15
C GLU A 174 20.38 0.65 11.04
N THR A 175 21.02 1.74 11.46
CA THR A 175 22.47 1.75 11.61
C THR A 175 22.82 0.65 12.60
N ARG A 176 23.79 -0.19 12.22
CA ARG A 176 24.25 -1.38 12.97
C ARG A 176 24.51 -1.13 14.48
N GLU A 177 24.73 0.12 14.89
CA GLU A 177 24.86 0.53 16.29
C GLU A 177 23.61 0.34 17.16
N GLN A 178 22.39 0.30 16.61
CA GLN A 178 21.18 0.07 17.42
C GLN A 178 20.89 -1.43 17.65
N ALA A 179 21.51 -2.33 16.88
CA ALA A 179 21.36 -3.77 17.01
C ALA A 179 22.22 -4.38 18.16
N GLU A 180 23.12 -3.59 18.76
CA GLU A 180 24.03 -4.04 19.83
C GLU A 180 23.61 -3.61 21.24
N GLN A 181 22.43 -3.01 21.43
CA GLN A 181 21.90 -2.80 22.79
C GLN A 181 21.34 -4.13 23.33
N PRO A 182 21.96 -4.75 24.36
CA PRO A 182 21.36 -5.90 25.02
C PRO A 182 20.04 -5.49 25.68
N PRO A 183 19.08 -6.42 25.83
CA PRO A 183 17.78 -6.12 26.42
C PRO A 183 17.96 -5.50 27.80
N LEU A 184 17.29 -4.38 27.99
CA LEU A 184 17.38 -3.55 29.19
C LEU A 184 16.43 -4.08 30.28
N PHE A 185 16.58 -5.36 30.66
CA PHE A 185 15.93 -5.94 31.85
C PHE A 185 16.77 -7.09 32.43
N ASP A 186 17.06 -6.99 33.73
CA ASP A 186 17.56 -8.08 34.61
C ASP A 186 16.43 -9.07 34.97
#